data_AF-A0A7S6S5V4-F1
#
_entry.id   AF-A0A7S6S5V4-F1
#
_cell.length_a   1.000
_cell.length_b   1.000
_cell.length_c   1.000
_cell.angle_alpha   90.00
_cell.angle_beta   90.00
_cell.angle_gamma   90.00
#
_symmetry.space_group_name_H-M   'P 1'
#
loop_
_entity.id
_entity.type
_entity.pdbx_description
1 polymer ?
#
loop_
_entity_poly.entity_id
_entity_poly.type
_entity_poly.pdbx_seq_one_letter_code
_entity_poly.pdbx_strand_id
1 'polypeptide(L)'
;MTEQLVLTIVAATVGFVSAVLFCIGGFLNTSNKILLQSTPYWDFSVPVASSLAAQRAQYVIGALLLVFAFLLQVAAALASSTTPASLPSWLHAWSAIVFAVLVPTCLVAGGLSVLLYKTTMRKVLRLEEERRQKDETERGRLE
;
A
#
# COMPACT_ATOMS: atom_id res chain seq x y z
N MET A 1 -3.31 22.03 27.66
CA MET A 1 -3.32 20.78 26.85
C MET A 1 -2.99 19.64 27.80
N THR A 2 -3.71 18.53 27.73
CA THR A 2 -3.45 17.34 28.54
C THR A 2 -2.23 16.59 27.98
N GLU A 3 -1.45 15.93 28.83
CA GLU A 3 -0.29 15.10 28.43
C GLU A 3 -0.68 14.06 27.36
N GLN A 4 -1.90 13.53 27.47
CA GLN A 4 -2.50 12.61 26.49
C GLN A 4 -2.60 13.22 25.07
N LEU A 5 -2.92 14.51 24.94
CA LEU A 5 -3.01 15.17 23.64
C LEU A 5 -1.63 15.32 22.99
N VAL A 6 -0.61 15.67 23.78
CA VAL A 6 0.77 15.77 23.30
C VAL A 6 1.26 14.42 22.81
N LEU A 7 1.05 13.35 23.58
CA LEU A 7 1.41 11.99 23.19
C LEU A 7 0.67 11.52 21.93
N THR A 8 -0.61 11.86 21.79
CA THR A 8 -1.42 11.51 20.61
C THR A 8 -0.89 12.21 19.35
N ILE A 9 -0.51 13.49 19.45
CA ILE A 9 0.06 14.25 18.33
C ILE A 9 1.42 13.67 17.94
N VAL A 10 2.29 13.36 18.91
CA VAL A 10 3.61 12.75 18.63
C VAL A 10 3.45 11.37 17.98
N ALA A 11 2.55 10.53 18.48
CA ALA A 11 2.27 9.23 17.86
C ALA A 11 1.73 9.38 16.42
N ALA A 12 0.84 10.34 16.20
CA ALA A 12 0.28 10.62 14.87
C ALA A 12 1.35 11.11 13.89
N THR A 13 2.29 11.98 14.31
CA THR A 13 3.35 12.47 13.42
C THR A 13 4.36 11.39 13.05
N VAL A 14 4.83 10.60 14.03
CA VAL A 14 5.74 9.46 13.77
C VAL A 14 5.09 8.44 12.85
N GLY A 15 3.82 8.13 13.10
CA GLY A 15 3.06 7.20 12.28
C GLY A 15 2.81 7.71 10.86
N PHE A 16 2.48 8.99 10.69
CA PHE A 16 2.32 9.63 9.39
C PHE A 16 3.63 9.60 8.58
N VAL A 17 4.76 9.97 9.20
CA VAL A 17 6.09 9.89 8.54
C VAL A 17 6.39 8.46 8.10
N SER A 18 6.12 7.47 8.95
CA SER A 18 6.30 6.06 8.60
C SER A 18 5.43 5.64 7.41
N ALA A 19 4.18 6.09 7.37
CA ALA A 19 3.27 5.82 6.24
C ALA A 19 3.76 6.45 4.93
N VAL A 20 4.29 7.68 4.98
CA VAL A 20 4.90 8.34 3.80
C VAL A 20 6.12 7.57 3.31
N LEU A 21 6.99 7.12 4.21
CA LEU A 21 8.15 6.31 3.83
C LEU A 21 7.73 4.97 3.20
N PHE A 22 6.67 4.33 3.69
CA PHE A 22 6.10 3.14 3.06
C PHE A 22 5.53 3.45 1.66
N CYS A 23 4.84 4.58 1.48
CA CYS A 23 4.36 5.02 0.16
C CYS A 23 5.53 5.22 -0.82
N ILE A 24 6.61 5.87 -0.38
CA ILE A 24 7.81 6.09 -1.20
C ILE A 24 8.45 4.75 -1.55
N GLY A 25 8.64 3.84 -0.58
CA GLY A 25 9.18 2.50 -0.83
C GLY A 25 8.34 1.70 -1.83
N GLY A 26 7.01 1.74 -1.69
CA GLY A 26 6.07 1.11 -2.62
C GLY A 26 6.11 1.72 -4.03
N PHE A 27 6.28 3.04 -4.14
CA PHE A 27 6.39 3.75 -5.41
C PHE A 27 7.73 3.45 -6.11
N LEU A 28 8.83 3.39 -5.35
CA LEU A 28 10.16 3.10 -5.88
C LEU A 28 10.31 1.65 -6.34
N ASN A 29 9.45 0.73 -5.91
CA ASN A 29 9.42 -0.67 -6.36
C ASN A 29 8.64 -0.79 -7.69
N THR A 30 9.26 -0.40 -8.79
CA THR A 30 8.67 -0.41 -10.14
C THR A 30 8.71 -1.81 -10.77
N SER A 31 7.87 -2.04 -11.80
CA SER A 31 7.85 -3.32 -12.54
C SER A 31 9.22 -3.67 -13.13
N ASN A 32 10.03 -2.69 -13.56
CA ASN A 32 11.39 -2.92 -14.03
C ASN A 32 12.31 -3.46 -12.93
N LYS A 33 12.20 -2.92 -11.70
CA LYS A 33 12.99 -3.43 -10.56
C LYS A 33 12.54 -4.83 -10.16
N ILE A 34 11.23 -5.09 -10.18
CA ILE A 34 10.70 -6.43 -9.94
C ILE A 34 11.24 -7.41 -10.98
N LEU A 35 11.25 -7.04 -12.26
CA LEU A 35 11.82 -7.88 -13.33
C LEU A 35 13.31 -8.14 -13.09
N LEU A 36 14.09 -7.11 -12.76
CA LEU A 36 15.52 -7.24 -12.47
C LEU A 36 15.77 -8.16 -11.27
N GLN A 37 14.98 -8.03 -10.20
CA GLN A 37 15.09 -8.85 -9.00
C GLN A 37 14.63 -10.30 -9.21
N SER A 38 13.70 -10.52 -10.14
CA SER A 38 13.16 -11.85 -10.46
C SER A 38 13.92 -12.57 -11.56
N THR A 39 14.94 -11.94 -12.17
CA THR A 39 15.81 -12.57 -13.16
C THR A 39 17.23 -12.70 -12.62
N PRO A 40 17.52 -13.65 -11.72
CA PRO A 40 18.91 -14.01 -11.41
C PRO A 40 19.62 -14.45 -12.69
N TYR A 41 20.96 -14.39 -12.70
CA TYR A 41 21.90 -14.55 -13.85
C TYR A 41 21.54 -15.49 -15.02
N TRP A 42 20.64 -16.44 -14.84
CA TRP A 42 20.30 -17.49 -15.80
C TRP A 42 18.87 -17.39 -16.34
N ASP A 43 17.85 -17.24 -15.49
CA ASP A 43 16.44 -17.34 -15.92
C ASP A 43 15.46 -16.50 -15.08
N PHE A 44 14.36 -16.10 -15.70
CA PHE A 44 13.26 -15.40 -15.04
C PHE A 44 12.45 -16.36 -14.14
N SER A 45 12.32 -16.00 -12.86
CA SER A 45 11.56 -16.76 -11.87
C SER A 45 10.18 -16.16 -11.64
N VAL A 46 9.17 -16.75 -12.29
CA VAL A 46 7.74 -16.37 -12.14
C VAL A 46 7.28 -16.34 -10.68
N PRO A 47 7.62 -17.33 -9.82
CA PRO A 47 7.20 -17.32 -8.41
C PRO A 47 7.75 -16.11 -7.64
N VAL A 48 9.01 -15.74 -7.89
CA VAL A 48 9.66 -14.58 -7.26
C VAL A 48 9.05 -13.27 -7.76
N ALA A 49 8.79 -13.15 -9.06
CA ALA A 49 8.10 -11.99 -9.62
C ALA A 49 6.69 -11.83 -9.00
N SER A 50 5.96 -12.93 -8.85
CA SER A 50 4.62 -12.96 -8.24
C SER A 50 4.66 -12.53 -6.76
N SER A 51 5.60 -13.05 -5.97
CA SER A 51 5.73 -12.67 -4.55
C SER A 51 6.09 -11.19 -4.39
N LEU A 52 7.01 -10.68 -5.21
CA LEU A 52 7.39 -9.26 -5.20
C LEU A 52 6.23 -8.35 -5.64
N ALA A 53 5.45 -8.76 -6.64
CA ALA A 53 4.27 -8.02 -7.08
C ALA A 53 3.17 -7.99 -6.00
N ALA A 54 2.95 -9.11 -5.29
CA ALA A 54 1.99 -9.19 -4.18
C ALA A 54 2.43 -8.30 -3.01
N GLN A 55 3.71 -8.37 -2.63
CA GLN A 55 4.29 -7.54 -1.59
C GLN A 55 4.18 -6.04 -1.91
N ARG A 56 4.46 -5.64 -3.17
CA ARG A 56 4.25 -4.27 -3.65
C ARG A 56 2.79 -3.82 -3.46
N ALA A 57 1.83 -4.65 -3.88
CA ALA A 57 0.42 -4.30 -3.77
C ALA A 57 0.00 -4.10 -2.30
N GLN A 58 0.40 -5.00 -1.41
CA GLN A 58 0.12 -4.91 0.02
C GLN A 58 0.74 -3.67 0.66
N TYR A 59 2.00 -3.34 0.35
CA TYR A 59 2.64 -2.14 0.89
C TYR A 59 2.00 -0.85 0.40
N VAL A 60 1.68 -0.75 -0.89
CA VAL A 60 1.05 0.47 -1.44
C VAL A 60 -0.33 0.70 -0.81
N ILE A 61 -1.18 -0.33 -0.77
CA ILE A 61 -2.52 -0.19 -0.18
C ILE A 61 -2.45 0.03 1.33
N GLY A 62 -1.60 -0.73 2.04
CA GLY A 62 -1.40 -0.56 3.48
C GLY A 62 -0.91 0.85 3.83
N ALA A 63 0.03 1.39 3.05
CA ALA A 63 0.54 2.74 3.27
C ALA A 63 -0.54 3.82 3.06
N LEU A 64 -1.37 3.69 2.01
CA LEU A 64 -2.50 4.60 1.78
C LEU A 64 -3.53 4.56 2.91
N LEU A 65 -3.85 3.36 3.42
CA LEU A 65 -4.74 3.20 4.57
C LEU A 65 -4.15 3.83 5.84
N LEU A 66 -2.85 3.67 6.07
CA LEU A 66 -2.17 4.31 7.20
C LEU A 66 -2.24 5.84 7.11
N VAL A 67 -1.94 6.43 5.95
CA VAL A 67 -2.09 7.88 5.74
C VAL A 67 -3.50 8.33 6.06
N PHE A 68 -4.52 7.62 5.55
CA PHE A 68 -5.91 7.95 5.82
C PHE A 68 -6.28 7.82 7.31
N ALA A 69 -5.81 6.77 7.98
CA ALA A 69 -6.03 6.58 9.42
C ALA A 69 -5.43 7.72 10.24
N PHE A 70 -4.21 8.19 9.91
CA PHE A 70 -3.59 9.32 10.59
C PHE A 70 -4.34 10.63 10.35
N LEU A 71 -4.85 10.87 9.13
CA LEU A 71 -5.68 12.04 8.86
C LEU A 71 -6.95 12.03 9.73
N LEU A 72 -7.60 10.88 9.89
CA LEU A 72 -8.76 10.73 10.76
C LEU A 72 -8.40 10.95 12.24
N GLN A 73 -7.25 10.46 12.70
CA GLN A 73 -6.78 10.69 14.07
C GLN A 73 -6.53 12.17 14.36
N VAL A 74 -5.90 12.88 13.42
CA VAL A 74 -5.68 14.34 13.54
C VAL A 74 -7.01 15.08 13.55
N ALA A 75 -7.93 14.75 12.64
CA ALA A 75 -9.26 15.35 12.60
C ALA A 75 -10.03 15.13 13.92
N ALA A 76 -9.97 13.91 14.47
CA ALA A 76 -10.60 13.59 15.74
C ALA A 76 -9.98 14.37 16.91
N ALA A 77 -8.66 14.48 16.96
CA ALA A 77 -7.96 15.26 17.99
C ALA A 77 -8.33 16.76 17.94
N LEU A 78 -8.42 17.33 16.73
CA LEU A 78 -8.83 18.73 16.54
C LEU A 78 -10.30 18.95 16.94
N ALA A 79 -11.20 18.04 16.56
CA ALA A 79 -12.62 18.13 16.91
C ALA A 79 -12.87 18.01 18.42
N SER A 80 -12.11 17.15 19.12
CA SER A 80 -12.24 16.96 20.57
C SER A 80 -11.88 18.21 21.37
N SER A 81 -11.05 19.11 20.82
CA SER A 81 -10.62 20.33 21.51
C SER A 81 -11.64 21.48 21.46
N THR A 82 -12.63 21.40 20.57
CA THR A 82 -13.49 22.53 20.22
C THR A 82 -14.96 22.37 20.62
N THR A 83 -15.44 21.18 20.99
CA THR A 83 -16.88 21.01 21.31
C THR A 83 -17.11 19.94 22.38
N PRO A 84 -17.55 20.30 23.61
CA PRO A 84 -18.12 19.35 24.54
C PRO A 84 -19.53 18.99 24.07
N ALA A 85 -19.63 18.11 23.08
CA ALA A 85 -20.91 17.56 22.60
C ALA A 85 -21.22 16.28 23.36
N SER A 86 -22.43 16.18 23.93
CA SER A 86 -22.95 14.91 24.44
C SER A 86 -23.03 13.91 23.30
N LEU A 87 -22.41 12.74 23.42
CA LEU A 87 -22.52 11.70 22.41
C LEU A 87 -23.97 11.26 22.26
N PRO A 88 -24.57 11.33 21.06
CA PRO A 88 -25.91 10.82 20.86
C PRO A 88 -25.96 9.30 21.05
N SER A 89 -27.09 8.80 21.57
CA SER A 89 -27.26 7.42 22.07
C SER A 89 -26.94 6.32 21.05
N TRP A 90 -27.05 6.59 19.74
CA TRP A 90 -26.70 5.64 18.69
C TRP A 90 -25.19 5.33 18.61
N LEU A 91 -24.31 6.22 19.12
CA LEU A 91 -22.88 5.96 19.21
C LEU A 91 -22.50 4.94 20.32
N HIS A 92 -23.43 4.57 21.20
CA HIS A 92 -23.18 3.49 22.17
C HIS A 92 -23.01 2.12 21.51
N ALA A 93 -23.51 1.95 20.27
CA ALA A 93 -23.25 0.78 19.44
C ALA A 93 -21.87 0.89 18.73
N TRP A 94 -20.81 1.20 19.48
CA TRP A 94 -19.46 1.44 18.94
C TRP A 94 -18.95 0.24 18.12
N SER A 95 -19.29 -0.99 18.53
CA SER A 95 -18.91 -2.20 17.81
C SER A 95 -19.55 -2.27 16.41
N ALA A 96 -20.82 -1.89 16.28
CA ALA A 96 -21.50 -1.84 14.99
C ALA A 96 -20.85 -0.81 14.05
N ILE A 97 -20.45 0.35 14.58
CA ILE A 97 -19.73 1.38 13.82
C ILE A 97 -18.37 0.85 13.34
N VAL A 98 -17.62 0.18 14.23
CA VAL A 98 -16.33 -0.42 13.87
C VAL A 98 -16.51 -1.44 12.73
N PHE A 99 -17.48 -2.35 12.83
CA PHE A 99 -17.74 -3.31 11.74
C PHE A 99 -18.21 -2.65 10.45
N ALA A 100 -19.06 -1.63 10.55
CA ALA A 100 -19.57 -0.87 9.40
C ALA A 100 -18.45 -0.14 8.64
N VAL A 101 -17.36 0.25 9.31
CA VAL A 101 -16.17 0.83 8.65
C VAL A 101 -15.20 -0.27 8.20
N LEU A 102 -14.91 -1.23 9.07
CA LEU A 102 -13.89 -2.26 8.82
C LEU A 102 -14.23 -3.12 7.60
N VAL A 103 -15.47 -3.60 7.48
CA VAL A 103 -15.87 -4.52 6.41
C VAL A 103 -15.73 -3.86 5.03
N PRO A 104 -16.30 -2.67 4.76
CA PRO A 104 -16.09 -1.99 3.49
C PRO A 104 -14.63 -1.64 3.23
N THR A 105 -13.88 -1.17 4.23
CA THR A 105 -12.46 -0.85 4.07
C THR A 105 -11.66 -2.08 3.66
N CYS A 106 -11.88 -3.24 4.30
CA CYS A 106 -11.23 -4.49 3.94
C CYS A 106 -11.59 -4.94 2.51
N LEU A 107 -12.86 -4.83 2.12
CA LEU A 107 -13.31 -5.20 0.77
C LEU A 107 -12.68 -4.30 -0.31
N VAL A 108 -12.69 -2.98 -0.10
CA VAL A 108 -12.10 -2.01 -1.03
C VAL A 108 -10.58 -2.20 -1.10
N ALA A 109 -9.91 -2.31 0.05
CA ALA A 109 -8.46 -2.52 0.11
C ALA A 109 -8.05 -3.85 -0.53
N GLY A 110 -8.79 -4.93 -0.27
CA GLY A 110 -8.56 -6.24 -0.87
C GLY A 110 -8.75 -6.19 -2.39
N GLY A 111 -9.84 -5.59 -2.86
CA GLY A 111 -10.12 -5.41 -4.29
C GLY A 111 -9.02 -4.62 -5.00
N LEU A 112 -8.62 -3.46 -4.45
CA LEU A 112 -7.54 -2.64 -4.98
C LEU A 112 -6.19 -3.37 -4.96
N SER A 113 -5.90 -4.15 -3.90
CA SER A 113 -4.68 -4.96 -3.82
C SER A 113 -4.62 -6.00 -4.93
N VAL A 114 -5.73 -6.71 -5.19
CA VAL A 114 -5.81 -7.68 -6.29
C VAL A 114 -5.66 -7.00 -7.65
N LEU A 115 -6.25 -5.83 -7.85
CA LEU A 115 -6.11 -5.06 -9.09
C LEU A 115 -4.66 -4.59 -9.30
N LEU A 116 -4.02 -4.04 -8.27
CA LEU A 116 -2.62 -3.62 -8.32
C LEU A 116 -1.68 -4.80 -8.56
N TYR A 117 -1.92 -5.93 -7.92
CA TYR A 117 -1.17 -7.16 -8.17
C TYR A 117 -1.29 -7.59 -9.64
N LYS A 118 -2.51 -7.74 -10.16
CA LYS A 118 -2.77 -8.17 -11.54
C LYS A 118 -2.14 -7.22 -12.56
N THR A 119 -2.28 -5.91 -12.36
CA THR A 119 -1.69 -4.91 -13.26
C THR A 119 -0.17 -4.89 -13.21
N THR A 120 0.43 -5.06 -12.02
CA THR A 120 1.89 -5.16 -11.86
C THR A 120 2.43 -6.40 -12.55
N MET A 121 1.81 -7.56 -12.33
CA MET A 121 2.26 -8.82 -12.90
C MET A 121 2.16 -8.84 -14.43
N ARG A 122 1.05 -8.32 -14.99
CA ARG A 122 0.91 -8.16 -16.45
C ARG A 122 2.01 -7.30 -17.05
N LYS A 123 2.40 -6.20 -16.37
CA LYS A 123 3.50 -5.35 -16.82
C LYS A 123 4.84 -6.05 -16.74
N VAL A 124 5.11 -6.80 -15.68
CA VAL A 124 6.37 -7.55 -15.53
C VAL A 124 6.51 -8.62 -16.61
N LEU A 125 5.45 -9.39 -16.88
CA LEU A 125 5.45 -10.40 -17.94
C LEU A 125 5.67 -9.78 -19.33
N ARG A 126 5.00 -8.66 -19.64
CA ARG A 126 5.22 -7.95 -20.91
C ARG A 126 6.67 -7.50 -21.08
N LEU A 127 7.27 -6.93 -20.03
CA LEU A 127 8.66 -6.48 -20.07
C LEU A 127 9.64 -7.65 -20.23
N GLU A 128 9.29 -8.82 -19.71
CA GLU A 128 10.08 -10.04 -19.86
C GLU A 128 10.02 -10.58 -21.29
N GLU A 129 8.83 -10.58 -21.90
CA GLU A 129 8.63 -10.91 -23.33
C GLU A 129 9.42 -9.95 -24.24
N GLU A 130 9.33 -8.63 -24.00
CA GLU A 130 10.07 -7.61 -24.75
C GLU A 130 11.60 -7.83 -24.65
N ARG A 131 12.09 -8.23 -23.47
CA ARG A 131 13.51 -8.56 -23.28
C ARG A 131 13.91 -9.80 -24.08
N ARG A 132 13.13 -10.89 -24.02
CA ARG A 132 13.41 -12.13 -24.76
C ARG A 132 13.48 -11.88 -26.27
N GLN A 133 12.51 -11.13 -26.82
CA GLN A 133 12.50 -10.78 -28.25
C GLN A 133 13.75 -10.00 -28.66
N LYS A 134 14.21 -9.09 -27.81
CA LYS A 134 15.44 -8.33 -28.05
C LYS A 134 16.67 -9.24 -28.06
N ASP A 135 16.78 -10.15 -27.09
CA ASP A 135 17.91 -11.08 -26.97
C ASP A 135 17.95 -12.06 -28.18
N GLU A 136 16.80 -12.53 -28.66
CA GLU A 136 16.68 -13.35 -29.87
C GLU A 136 17.10 -12.59 -31.14
N THR A 137 16.67 -11.33 -31.27
CA THR A 137 17.03 -10.47 -32.40
C THR A 137 18.53 -10.18 -32.43
N GLU A 138 19.16 -10.00 -31.27
CA GLU A 138 20.61 -9.78 -31.18
C GLU A 138 21.41 -11.04 -31.51
N ARG A 139 20.96 -12.23 -31.07
CA ARG A 139 21.60 -13.51 -31.44
C ARG A 139 21.55 -13.76 -32.95
N GLY A 140 20.41 -13.55 -33.59
CA GLY A 140 20.26 -13.74 -35.04
C GLY A 140 21.07 -12.76 -35.90
N ARG A 141 21.66 -11.70 -35.34
CA ARG A 141 22.59 -10.79 -36.04
C ARG A 141 24.06 -11.24 -35.99
N LEU A 142 24.39 -12.18 -35.10
CA LEU A 142 25.76 -12.66 -34.89
C LEU A 142 26.06 -13.93 -35.68
N GLU A 143 25.02 -14.57 -36.23
CA GLU A 143 25.10 -15.73 -37.14
C GLU A 143 25.16 -15.28 -38.60
#